data_AF-S2EP41-F1
#
_entry.id   AF-S2EP41-F1
#
_cell.length_a   1.000
_cell.length_b   1.000
_cell.length_c   1.000
_cell.angle_alpha   90.00
_cell.angle_beta   90.00
_cell.angle_gamma   90.00
#
_symmetry.space_group_name_H-M   'P 1'
#
loop_
_entity.id
_entity.type
_entity.pdbx_description
1 polymer ?
#
loop_
_entity_poly.entity_id
_entity_poly.type
_entity_poly.pdbx_seq_one_letter_code
_entity_poly.pdbx_strand_id
1 'polypeptide(L)' 'MSLLVKPCSFCARPVAKGSGTMLAKNDGTVLWFCSAKCKKNALELKRDPRKLKWTKKYVKGGIQHKK' A
#
# COMPACT_ATOMS: atom_id res chain seq x y z
N MET A 1 -9.78 -6.53 -22.01
CA MET A 1 -11.06 -6.01 -21.47
C MET A 1 -11.30 -6.68 -20.13
N SER A 2 -11.75 -5.91 -19.13
CA SER A 2 -12.00 -6.34 -17.74
C SER A 2 -10.69 -6.40 -16.92
N LEU A 3 -10.44 -5.67 -15.83
CA LEU A 3 -11.30 -5.20 -14.73
C LEU A 3 -10.48 -4.15 -13.95
N LEU A 4 -11.01 -2.95 -13.67
CA LEU A 4 -10.40 -1.94 -12.76
C LEU A 4 -9.55 -2.54 -11.62
N VAL A 5 -8.24 -2.52 -11.79
CA VAL A 5 -7.25 -2.99 -10.82
C VAL A 5 -6.75 -1.77 -10.05
N LYS A 6 -7.22 -1.59 -8.81
CA LYS A 6 -6.73 -0.48 -7.97
C LYS A 6 -5.33 -0.84 -7.45
N PRO A 7 -4.37 0.09 -7.47
CA PRO A 7 -3.06 -0.16 -6.87
C PRO A 7 -3.18 -0.19 -5.34
N CYS A 8 -2.51 -1.16 -4.71
CA CYS A 8 -2.41 -1.22 -3.26
C CYS A 8 -1.66 0.00 -2.73
N SER A 9 -2.27 0.70 -1.77
CA SER A 9 -1.70 1.90 -1.14
C SER A 9 -0.38 1.61 -0.43
N PHE A 10 -0.17 0.37 0.03
CA PHE A 10 1.05 -0.03 0.73
C PHE A 10 2.15 -0.49 -0.23
N CYS A 11 1.96 -1.63 -0.91
CA CYS A 11 3.01 -2.29 -1.67
C CYS A 11 3.04 -1.95 -3.17
N ALA A 12 2.09 -1.13 -3.66
CA ALA A 12 1.88 -0.79 -5.08
C ALA A 12 1.66 -2.01 -6.01
N ARG A 13 1.25 -3.15 -5.46
CA ARG A 13 0.81 -4.30 -6.26
C ARG A 13 -0.65 -4.12 -6.69
N PRO A 14 -1.06 -4.68 -7.84
CA PRO A 14 -2.45 -4.69 -8.27
C PRO A 14 -3.35 -5.40 -7.26
N VAL A 15 -4.50 -4.82 -6.92
CA VAL A 15 -5.57 -5.48 -6.14
C VAL A 15 -6.62 -6.01 -7.11
N ALA A 16 -6.80 -7.33 -7.13
CA ALA A 16 -7.84 -7.97 -7.94
C ALA A 16 -9.23 -7.56 -7.43
N LYS A 17 -10.21 -7.48 -8.34
CA LYS A 17 -11.61 -7.20 -7.96
C LYS A 17 -12.15 -8.30 -7.05
N GLY A 18 -12.96 -7.92 -6.06
CA GLY A 18 -13.51 -8.85 -5.06
C GLY A 18 -12.47 -9.36 -4.06
N SER A 19 -11.23 -8.87 -4.11
CA SER A 19 -10.15 -9.27 -3.19
C SER A 19 -9.55 -8.06 -2.48
N GLY A 20 -8.92 -8.31 -1.34
CA GLY A 20 -8.26 -7.28 -0.54
C GLY A 20 -9.19 -6.61 0.47
N THR A 21 -8.75 -5.46 0.98
CA THR A 21 -9.48 -4.69 1.98
C THR A 21 -9.45 -3.22 1.62
N MET A 22 -10.62 -2.58 1.65
CA MET A 22 -10.77 -1.14 1.53
C MET A 22 -10.88 -0.54 2.94
N LEU A 23 -10.04 0.44 3.24
CA LEU A 23 -10.13 1.24 4.47
C LEU A 23 -10.45 2.67 4.09
N ALA A 24 -11.64 3.13 4.44
CA ALA A 24 -11.99 4.54 4.39
C ALA A 24 -11.54 5.21 5.70
N LYS A 25 -10.74 6.27 5.59
CA LYS A 25 -10.35 7.12 6.72
C LYS A 25 -11.37 8.23 6.94
N ASN A 26 -11.36 8.82 8.13
CA ASN A 26 -12.24 9.95 8.48
C ASN A 26 -12.00 11.22 7.64
N ASP A 27 -10.81 11.35 7.03
CA ASP A 27 -10.45 12.43 6.11
C ASP A 27 -11.02 12.23 4.68
N GLY A 28 -11.78 11.15 4.44
CA GLY A 28 -12.29 10.78 3.13
C GLY A 28 -11.30 10.02 2.25
N THR A 29 -10.05 9.82 2.70
CA THR A 29 -9.06 9.07 1.94
C THR A 29 -9.35 7.58 1.98
N VAL A 30 -9.46 6.96 0.80
CA VAL A 30 -9.64 5.52 0.66
C VAL A 30 -8.30 4.83 0.42
N LEU A 31 -7.91 3.96 1.35
CA LEU A 31 -6.74 3.09 1.21
C LEU A 31 -7.15 1.69 0.76
N TRP A 32 -6.46 1.18 -0.25
CA TRP A 32 -6.65 -0.18 -0.77
C TRP A 32 -5.49 -1.07 -0.34
N PHE A 33 -5.80 -2.22 0.25
CA PHE A 33 -4.80 -3.21 0.66
C PHE A 33 -5.00 -4.52 -0.10
N CYS A 34 -3.93 -5.06 -0.69
CA CYS A 34 -3.99 -6.33 -1.40
C CYS A 34 -4.06 -7.55 -0.47
N SER A 35 -3.61 -7.43 0.79
CA SER A 35 -3.57 -8.54 1.74
C SER A 35 -3.50 -8.06 3.18
N ALA A 36 -3.80 -8.96 4.13
CA ALA A 36 -3.68 -8.71 5.57
C ALA A 36 -2.27 -8.25 5.96
N LYS A 37 -1.22 -8.77 5.29
CA LYS A 37 0.16 -8.32 5.49
C LYS A 37 0.33 -6.82 5.24
N CYS A 38 -0.29 -6.29 4.19
CA CYS A 38 -0.23 -4.87 3.86
C CYS A 38 -1.03 -4.02 4.86
N LYS A 39 -2.20 -4.50 5.29
CA LYS A 39 -3.01 -3.84 6.32
C LYS A 39 -2.25 -3.71 7.64
N LYS A 40 -1.73 -4.83 8.18
CA LYS A 40 -0.97 -4.85 9.45
C LYS A 40 0.26 -3.95 9.38
N ASN A 41 1.00 -4.02 8.28
CA ASN A 41 2.25 -3.27 8.16
C ASN A 41 2.02 -1.75 8.00
N ALA A 42 0.86 -1.35 7.48
CA ALA A 42 0.45 0.05 7.37
C ALA A 42 -0.18 0.61 8.66
N LEU A 43 -1.06 -0.16 9.31
CA LEU A 43 -1.88 0.33 10.43
C LEU A 43 -1.30 0.00 11.80
N GLU A 44 -0.90 -1.25 12.03
CA GLU A 44 -0.41 -1.71 13.35
C GLU A 44 1.07 -1.36 13.50
N LEU A 45 1.89 -1.75 12.52
CA LEU A 45 3.35 -1.59 12.59
C LEU A 45 3.83 -0.22 12.10
N LYS A 46 2.94 0.58 11.47
CA LYS A 46 3.21 1.92 10.93
C LYS A 46 4.52 2.03 10.15
N ARG A 47 4.89 0.99 9.40
CA ARG A 47 6.15 0.96 8.66
C ARG A 47 6.02 1.71 7.34
N ASP A 48 7.08 2.40 6.95
CA ASP A 48 7.15 3.02 5.64
C ASP A 48 7.42 1.94 4.56
N PRO A 49 6.56 1.80 3.53
CA PRO A 49 6.79 0.86 2.44
C PRO A 49 8.11 1.13 1.70
N ARG A 50 8.58 2.38 1.62
CA ARG A 50 9.80 2.76 0.91
C ARG A 50 11.07 2.14 1.51
N LYS A 51 11.03 1.79 2.80
CA LYS A 51 12.14 1.14 3.52
C LYS A 51 12.16 -0.38 3.35
N LEU A 52 11.07 -0.99 2.86
CA LEU A 52 10.89 -2.44 2.82
C LEU A 52 11.15 -3.01 1.42
N LYS A 53 12.22 -3.81 1.29
CA LYS A 53 12.71 -4.40 0.03
C LYS A 53 11.65 -5.20 -0.76
N TRP A 54 10.65 -5.77 -0.10
CA TRP A 54 9.63 -6.61 -0.74
C TRP A 54 8.48 -5.83 -1.41
N THR A 55 8.39 -4.52 -1.15
CA THR A 55 7.37 -3.66 -1.76
C THR A 55 7.86 -3.11 -3.10
N LYS A 56 6.96 -2.85 -4.05
CA LYS A 56 7.33 -2.17 -5.30
C LYS A 56 7.67 -0.69 -5.10
N LYS A 57 7.39 -0.14 -3.91
CA LYS A 57 7.71 1.24 -3.54
C LYS A 57 9.10 1.37 -2.91
N TYR A 58 9.86 0.28 -2.79
CA TYR A 58 11.17 0.29 -2.18
C TYR A 58 12.14 1.23 -2.92
N VAL A 59 12.84 2.08 -2.16
CA VAL A 59 13.87 2.97 -2.70
C VAL A 59 15.23 2.52 -2.16
N LYS A 60 16.10 2.05 -3.07
CA LYS A 60 17.48 1.67 -2.74
C LYS A 60 18.26 2.96 -2.40
N GLY A 61 18.84 3.02 -1.19
CA GLY A 61 19.56 4.21 -0.70
C GLY A 61 18.80 5.09 0.27
N GLY A 62 17.58 4.70 0.69
CA GLY A 62 16.82 5.42 1.72
C GLY A 62 15.97 6.58 1.19
N ILE A 63 15.12 7.13 2.07
CA ILE A 63 14.21 8.22 1.74
C ILE A 63 15.05 9.50 1.67
N GLN A 64 15.22 10.05 0.47
CA GLN A 64 15.81 11.37 0.28
C GLN A 64 14.86 12.40 0.90
N HIS A 65 15.13 12.87 2.11
CA HIS A 65 14.51 14.07 2.62
C HIS A 65 15.14 15.24 1.86
N LYS A 66 14.48 15.73 0.81
CA LYS A 66 14.81 17.06 0.28
C LYS A 66 14.54 18.05 1.41
N LYS A 67 15.62 18.64 1.94
CA LYS A 67 15.57 19.83 2.79
C LYS A 67 14.95 20.98 2.01
#